data_AF-A0A4U2ZLP8-F1
#
_entry.id   AF-A0A4U2ZLP8-F1
#
_cell.length_a   1.000
_cell.length_b   1.000
_cell.length_c   1.000
_cell.angle_alpha   90.00
_cell.angle_beta   90.00
_cell.angle_gamma   90.00
#
_symmetry.space_group_name_H-M   'P 1'
#
loop_
_entity.id
_entity.type
_entity.pdbx_description
1 polymer ?
#
loop_
_entity_poly.entity_id
_entity_poly.type
_entity_poly.pdbx_seq_one_letter_code
_entity_poly.pdbx_strand_id
1 'polypeptide(L)'
;MNEIIRLIDSYMVKIPAGEIVLRDDRIKREWKAQIKPFLLAQYTVTMELYYTVINESSNSFLGNHKPVVNTSWNDVIIFCNLLSKKAGLKEYYSISDGGQKVSCNVESNGYRLPSEGEWQYACKAGTTGYTYGELDKIAWYNKNSDGKIHEVGKKEPNAWGVYDMLGNVWEWCYDLYDEKVY
;
A
#
# COMPACT_ATOMS: atom_id res chain seq x y z
N MET A 1 -15.25 -0.78 -19.88
CA MET A 1 -14.43 -0.99 -18.67
C MET A 1 -12.98 -0.78 -19.07
N ASN A 2 -12.30 0.18 -18.45
CA ASN A 2 -10.94 0.61 -18.80
C ASN A 2 -9.96 -0.56 -18.63
N GLU A 3 -9.13 -0.85 -19.64
CA GLU A 3 -8.17 -1.96 -19.67
C GLU A 3 -7.19 -1.92 -18.49
N ILE A 4 -6.82 -0.71 -18.06
CA ILE A 4 -5.98 -0.46 -16.88
C ILE A 4 -6.65 -0.94 -15.60
N ILE A 5 -7.96 -0.76 -15.46
CA ILE A 5 -8.69 -1.20 -14.25
C ILE A 5 -8.72 -2.72 -14.17
N ARG A 6 -8.94 -3.40 -15.30
CA ARG A 6 -8.87 -4.87 -15.35
C ARG A 6 -7.49 -5.39 -14.97
N LEU A 7 -6.43 -4.71 -15.42
CA LEU A 7 -5.07 -5.06 -15.06
C LEU A 7 -4.83 -4.87 -13.56
N ILE A 8 -5.28 -3.77 -12.97
CA ILE A 8 -5.16 -3.53 -11.52
C ILE A 8 -5.92 -4.58 -10.73
N ASP A 9 -7.18 -4.87 -11.09
CA ASP A 9 -7.99 -5.90 -10.43
C ASP A 9 -7.30 -7.27 -10.47
N SER A 10 -6.56 -7.59 -11.55
CA SER A 10 -5.78 -8.84 -11.67
C SER A 10 -4.57 -8.92 -10.73
N TYR A 11 -4.09 -7.78 -10.24
CA TYR A 11 -2.99 -7.67 -9.27
C TYR A 11 -3.48 -7.42 -7.83
N MET A 12 -4.78 -7.53 -7.56
CA MET A 12 -5.29 -7.45 -6.19
C MET A 12 -5.28 -8.84 -5.53
N VAL A 13 -4.52 -8.97 -4.45
CA VAL A 13 -4.39 -10.19 -3.65
C VAL A 13 -5.48 -10.23 -2.59
N LYS A 14 -6.17 -11.37 -2.47
CA LYS A 14 -7.14 -11.63 -1.40
C LYS A 14 -6.41 -11.94 -0.10
N ILE A 15 -6.52 -11.03 0.86
CA ILE A 15 -5.99 -11.20 2.21
C ILE A 15 -7.11 -11.77 3.10
N PRO A 16 -6.89 -12.94 3.74
CA PRO A 16 -7.92 -13.57 4.57
C PRO A 16 -8.21 -12.76 5.83
N ALA A 17 -9.33 -13.05 6.48
CA ALA A 17 -9.60 -12.54 7.81
C ALA A 17 -8.66 -13.18 8.84
N GLY A 18 -8.35 -12.47 9.91
CA GLY A 18 -7.58 -13.04 11.01
C GLY A 18 -7.28 -12.06 12.12
N GLU A 19 -6.22 -12.33 12.87
CA GLU A 19 -5.78 -11.52 14.00
C GLU A 19 -4.29 -11.21 13.87
N ILE A 20 -3.90 -10.00 14.27
CA ILE A 20 -2.51 -9.59 14.43
C ILE A 20 -2.29 -8.99 15.83
N VAL A 21 -1.11 -9.22 16.39
CA VAL A 21 -0.65 -8.51 17.60
C VAL A 21 0.14 -7.30 17.15
N LEU A 22 -0.43 -6.12 17.38
CA LEU A 22 0.24 -4.83 17.19
C LEU A 22 1.01 -4.47 18.46
N ARG A 23 2.10 -3.74 18.30
CA ARG A 23 3.02 -3.39 19.39
C ARG A 23 3.51 -1.96 19.22
N ASP A 24 3.51 -1.22 20.32
CA ASP A 24 4.17 0.08 20.45
C ASP A 24 5.28 -0.02 21.50
N ASP A 25 6.53 0.07 21.03
CA ASP A 25 7.73 -0.12 21.85
C ASP A 25 7.99 1.00 22.83
N ARG A 26 7.54 2.22 22.54
CA ARG A 26 7.83 3.39 23.39
C ARG A 26 6.99 3.35 24.64
N ILE A 27 5.72 2.96 24.51
CA ILE A 27 4.80 2.80 25.64
C ILE A 27 4.73 1.35 26.14
N LYS A 28 5.50 0.44 25.54
CA LYS A 28 5.57 -1.00 25.88
C LYS A 28 4.18 -1.65 25.91
N ARG A 29 3.34 -1.34 24.92
CA ARG A 29 1.98 -1.84 24.82
C ARG A 29 1.85 -2.79 23.64
N GLU A 30 1.12 -3.88 23.87
CA GLU A 30 0.68 -4.79 22.82
C GLU A 30 -0.85 -4.88 22.86
N TRP A 31 -1.46 -5.02 21.69
CA TRP A 31 -2.89 -5.29 21.59
C TRP A 31 -3.19 -6.15 20.36
N LYS A 32 -4.26 -6.93 20.46
CA LYS A 32 -4.76 -7.74 19.35
C LYS A 32 -5.71 -6.91 18.50
N ALA A 33 -5.49 -6.91 17.20
CA ALA A 33 -6.36 -6.30 16.21
C ALA A 33 -7.00 -7.40 15.34
N GLN A 34 -8.32 -7.34 15.19
CA GLN A 34 -9.06 -8.21 14.28
C GLN A 34 -9.04 -7.59 12.89
N ILE A 35 -8.62 -8.38 11.90
CA ILE A 35 -8.52 -7.98 10.50
C ILE A 35 -9.65 -8.66 9.74
N LYS A 36 -10.53 -7.84 9.15
CA LYS A 36 -11.55 -8.31 8.18
C LYS A 36 -10.85 -8.72 6.88
N PRO A 37 -11.42 -9.62 6.07
CA PRO A 37 -10.82 -9.94 4.78
C PRO A 37 -10.87 -8.71 3.87
N PHE A 38 -9.81 -8.49 3.10
CA PHE A 38 -9.69 -7.35 2.19
C PHE A 38 -8.84 -7.70 0.96
N LEU A 39 -8.78 -6.77 0.01
CA LEU A 39 -7.89 -6.87 -1.14
C LEU A 39 -6.72 -5.91 -0.94
N LEU A 40 -5.51 -6.38 -1.19
CA LEU A 40 -4.29 -5.57 -1.19
C LEU A 40 -3.60 -5.67 -2.54
N ALA A 41 -3.05 -4.57 -3.04
CA ALA A 41 -2.26 -4.60 -4.27
C ALA A 41 -1.04 -5.52 -4.09
N GLN A 42 -0.76 -6.34 -5.10
CA GLN A 42 0.37 -7.28 -5.11
C GLN A 42 1.72 -6.58 -5.03
N TYR A 43 1.79 -5.36 -5.59
CA TYR A 43 2.98 -4.53 -5.67
C TYR A 43 2.66 -3.13 -5.20
N THR A 44 3.69 -2.39 -4.76
CA THR A 44 3.59 -0.95 -4.56
C THR A 44 3.17 -0.25 -5.86
N VAL A 45 2.41 0.84 -5.75
CA VAL A 45 1.96 1.62 -6.91
C VAL A 45 3.18 2.12 -7.70
N THR A 46 3.22 1.80 -9.00
CA THR A 46 4.32 2.21 -9.88
C THR A 46 4.15 3.65 -10.38
N MET A 47 5.25 4.26 -10.83
CA MET A 47 5.22 5.57 -11.48
C MET A 47 4.28 5.58 -12.69
N GLU A 48 4.32 4.51 -13.50
CA GLU A 48 3.44 4.34 -14.65
C GLU A 48 1.96 4.39 -14.24
N LEU A 49 1.56 3.58 -13.25
CA LEU A 49 0.18 3.53 -12.79
C LEU A 49 -0.25 4.88 -12.20
N TYR A 50 0.58 5.44 -11.33
CA TYR A 50 0.30 6.70 -10.66
C TYR A 50 0.03 7.85 -11.65
N TYR A 51 0.97 8.09 -12.58
CA TYR A 51 0.83 9.19 -13.53
C TYR A 51 -0.26 8.93 -14.57
N THR A 52 -0.52 7.67 -14.93
CA THR A 52 -1.66 7.36 -15.81
C THR A 52 -3.00 7.73 -15.18
N VAL A 53 -3.14 7.53 -13.86
CA VAL A 53 -4.36 7.90 -13.12
C VAL A 53 -4.45 9.41 -12.89
N ILE A 54 -3.34 10.07 -12.56
CA ILE A 54 -3.31 11.49 -12.17
C ILE A 54 -3.32 12.45 -13.37
N ASN A 55 -2.52 12.19 -14.41
CA ASN A 55 -2.28 13.16 -15.50
C ASN A 55 -3.07 12.87 -16.79
N GLU A 56 -3.79 11.75 -16.87
CA GLU A 56 -4.54 11.28 -18.05
C GLU A 56 -3.74 11.27 -19.38
N SER A 57 -2.41 11.32 -19.32
CA SER A 57 -1.52 11.45 -20.48
C SER A 57 -0.49 10.32 -20.48
N SER A 58 -0.60 9.45 -21.48
CA SER A 58 -0.15 8.06 -21.40
C SER A 58 1.30 7.77 -21.85
N ASN A 59 2.09 8.76 -22.30
CA ASN A 59 3.21 8.40 -23.16
C ASN A 59 4.62 8.47 -22.54
N SER A 60 4.84 9.17 -21.43
CA SER A 60 6.20 9.34 -20.88
C SER A 60 6.62 8.30 -19.84
N PHE A 61 5.69 7.47 -19.35
CA PHE A 61 5.94 6.54 -18.23
C PHE A 61 5.65 5.06 -18.55
N LEU A 62 5.30 4.74 -19.80
CA LEU A 62 5.05 3.35 -20.25
C LEU A 62 6.25 2.45 -19.93
N GLY A 63 5.99 1.36 -19.19
CA GLY A 63 7.00 0.37 -18.80
C GLY A 63 7.89 0.73 -17.61
N ASN A 64 7.62 1.84 -16.91
CA ASN A 64 8.34 2.14 -15.66
C ASN A 64 7.68 1.44 -14.47
N HIS A 65 8.17 0.23 -14.20
CA HIS A 65 7.73 -0.62 -13.09
C HIS A 65 8.39 -0.28 -11.74
N LYS A 66 9.04 0.88 -11.60
CA LYS A 66 9.53 1.35 -10.30
C LYS A 66 8.40 1.96 -9.48
N PRO A 67 8.46 1.83 -8.14
CA PRO A 67 7.47 2.44 -7.26
C PRO A 67 7.46 3.97 -7.44
N VAL A 68 6.28 4.57 -7.34
CA VAL A 68 6.17 6.03 -7.24
C VAL A 68 6.75 6.48 -5.89
N VAL A 69 7.51 7.58 -5.92
CA VAL A 69 8.15 8.18 -4.75
C VAL A 69 7.93 9.69 -4.76
N ASN A 70 8.32 10.37 -3.68
CA ASN A 70 8.14 11.82 -3.50
C ASN A 70 6.66 12.26 -3.54
N THR A 71 5.77 11.41 -2.99
CA THR A 71 4.34 11.70 -2.85
C THR A 71 4.02 12.03 -1.39
N SER A 72 3.21 13.08 -1.18
CA SER A 72 2.62 13.35 0.13
C SER A 72 1.45 12.41 0.41
N TRP A 73 1.05 12.30 1.69
CA TRP A 73 -0.14 11.53 2.05
C TRP A 73 -1.41 12.03 1.34
N ASN A 74 -1.54 13.36 1.17
CA ASN A 74 -2.64 13.97 0.42
C ASN A 74 -2.66 13.56 -1.06
N ASP A 75 -1.50 13.46 -1.70
CA ASP A 75 -1.40 13.00 -3.09
C ASP A 75 -1.91 11.57 -3.22
N VAL A 76 -1.58 10.70 -2.26
CA VAL A 76 -1.95 9.27 -2.30
C VAL A 76 -3.45 9.06 -2.08
N ILE A 77 -4.09 9.75 -1.13
CA ILE A 77 -5.54 9.63 -0.93
C ILE A 77 -6.33 10.18 -2.14
N ILE A 78 -5.81 11.22 -2.81
CA ILE A 78 -6.39 11.76 -4.05
C ILE A 78 -6.28 10.71 -5.15
N PHE A 79 -5.10 10.09 -5.30
CA PHE A 79 -4.89 8.98 -6.23
C PHE A 79 -5.89 7.83 -5.98
N CYS A 80 -6.08 7.39 -4.72
CA CYS A 80 -7.05 6.35 -4.39
C CYS A 80 -8.49 6.71 -4.83
N ASN A 81 -8.91 7.95 -4.60
CA ASN A 81 -10.23 8.43 -5.02
C ASN A 81 -10.35 8.51 -6.56
N LEU A 82 -9.33 9.01 -7.25
CA LEU A 82 -9.32 9.07 -8.72
C LEU A 82 -9.35 7.68 -9.34
N LEU A 83 -8.58 6.75 -8.78
CA LEU A 83 -8.60 5.35 -9.20
C LEU A 83 -9.98 4.73 -8.98
N SER A 84 -10.61 4.98 -7.83
CA SER A 84 -11.98 4.54 -7.54
C SER A 84 -12.98 5.07 -8.56
N LYS A 85 -12.95 6.37 -8.87
CA LYS A 85 -13.79 6.98 -9.91
C LYS A 85 -13.58 6.32 -11.28
N LYS A 86 -12.33 6.10 -11.69
CA LYS A 86 -11.99 5.45 -12.97
C LYS A 86 -12.46 4.00 -13.02
N ALA A 87 -12.53 3.32 -11.88
CA ALA A 87 -13.08 1.97 -11.75
C ALA A 87 -14.61 1.93 -11.63
N GLY A 88 -15.29 3.08 -11.50
CA GLY A 88 -16.73 3.14 -11.24
C GLY A 88 -17.10 2.74 -9.81
N LEU A 89 -16.17 2.85 -8.87
CA LEU A 89 -16.35 2.58 -7.44
C LEU A 89 -16.61 3.88 -6.67
N LYS A 90 -17.21 3.76 -5.49
CA LYS A 90 -17.44 4.90 -4.60
C LYS A 90 -16.10 5.33 -3.98
N GLU A 91 -15.90 6.62 -3.77
CA GLU A 91 -14.70 7.14 -3.11
C GLU A 91 -14.69 6.76 -1.62
N TYR A 92 -13.51 6.42 -1.10
CA TYR A 92 -13.34 6.14 0.33
C TYR A 92 -13.12 7.43 1.12
N TYR A 93 -12.35 8.38 0.57
CA TYR A 93 -12.04 9.63 1.26
C TYR A 93 -12.94 10.77 0.81
N SER A 94 -13.41 11.58 1.75
CA SER A 94 -13.99 12.90 1.50
C SER A 94 -12.98 13.96 1.94
N ILE A 95 -12.47 14.73 0.99
CA ILE A 95 -11.37 15.67 1.17
C ILE A 95 -11.93 17.08 1.02
N SER A 96 -11.68 17.95 2.00
CA SER A 96 -12.14 19.33 2.01
C SER A 96 -11.07 20.26 2.59
N ASP A 97 -11.31 21.57 2.52
CA ASP A 97 -10.43 22.59 3.09
C ASP A 97 -8.99 22.52 2.54
N GLY A 98 -8.86 22.34 1.22
CA GLY A 98 -7.57 22.23 0.55
C GLY A 98 -6.75 20.99 0.94
N GLY A 99 -7.37 19.94 1.48
CA GLY A 99 -6.69 18.73 1.93
C GLY A 99 -6.42 18.67 3.43
N GLN A 100 -6.86 19.67 4.20
CA GLN A 100 -6.68 19.71 5.65
C GLN A 100 -7.73 18.89 6.40
N LYS A 101 -8.92 18.70 5.81
CA LYS A 101 -10.02 17.95 6.42
C LYS A 101 -10.33 16.72 5.59
N VAL A 102 -10.05 15.56 6.16
CA VAL A 102 -10.32 14.27 5.54
C VAL A 102 -11.24 13.45 6.43
N SER A 103 -12.34 12.96 5.86
CA SER A 103 -13.23 11.99 6.50
C SER A 103 -13.36 10.73 5.62
N CYS A 104 -13.72 9.61 6.24
CA CYS A 104 -13.80 8.32 5.55
C CYS A 104 -15.24 7.84 5.43
N ASN A 105 -15.60 7.35 4.26
CA ASN A 105 -16.80 6.59 4.00
C ASN A 105 -16.48 5.09 4.16
N VAL A 106 -16.66 4.57 5.37
CA VAL A 106 -16.32 3.18 5.73
C VAL A 106 -17.12 2.12 4.96
N GLU A 107 -18.28 2.49 4.41
CA GLU A 107 -19.12 1.63 3.56
C GLU A 107 -18.71 1.70 2.08
N SER A 108 -17.64 2.42 1.74
CA SER A 108 -17.14 2.48 0.38
C SER A 108 -16.54 1.15 -0.06
N ASN A 109 -16.73 0.83 -1.34
CA ASN A 109 -16.07 -0.27 -2.03
C ASN A 109 -14.86 0.20 -2.87
N GLY A 110 -14.45 1.46 -2.74
CA GLY A 110 -13.33 2.04 -3.45
C GLY A 110 -11.96 1.69 -2.87
N TYR A 111 -10.93 2.10 -3.60
CA TYR A 111 -9.54 1.99 -3.21
C TYR A 111 -9.20 2.95 -2.07
N ARG A 112 -8.27 2.53 -1.20
CA ARG A 112 -7.77 3.29 -0.06
C ARG A 112 -6.38 2.81 0.33
N LEU A 113 -5.71 3.57 1.20
CA LEU A 113 -4.54 3.08 1.93
C LEU A 113 -4.95 1.95 2.88
N PRO A 114 -4.08 0.93 3.09
CA PRO A 114 -4.27 -0.02 4.17
C PRO A 114 -4.14 0.69 5.53
N SER A 115 -4.77 0.15 6.58
CA SER A 115 -4.34 0.51 7.93
C SER A 115 -2.98 -0.12 8.26
N GLU A 116 -2.28 0.41 9.26
CA GLU A 116 -1.04 -0.16 9.78
C GLU A 116 -1.25 -1.63 10.20
N GLY A 117 -2.40 -1.94 10.79
CA GLY A 117 -2.76 -3.30 11.17
C GLY A 117 -2.97 -4.23 9.97
N GLU A 118 -3.65 -3.75 8.93
CA GLU A 118 -3.81 -4.48 7.67
C GLU A 118 -2.47 -4.70 6.98
N TRP A 119 -1.64 -3.67 6.91
CA TRP A 119 -0.32 -3.71 6.29
C TRP A 119 0.61 -4.69 7.02
N GLN A 120 0.68 -4.62 8.35
CA GLN A 120 1.52 -5.52 9.13
C GLN A 120 1.03 -6.97 9.06
N TYR A 121 -0.28 -7.19 9.09
CA TYR A 121 -0.88 -8.52 8.94
C TYR A 121 -0.55 -9.12 7.56
N ALA A 122 -0.70 -8.33 6.49
CA ALA A 122 -0.33 -8.72 5.14
C ALA A 122 1.18 -8.97 5.00
N CYS A 123 2.03 -8.13 5.59
CA CYS A 123 3.48 -8.28 5.57
C CYS A 123 3.91 -9.61 6.18
N LYS A 124 3.36 -9.95 7.35
CA LYS A 124 3.68 -11.19 8.06
C LYS A 124 3.16 -12.43 7.34
N ALA A 125 2.01 -12.38 6.68
CA ALA A 125 1.43 -13.50 5.92
C ALA A 125 1.47 -14.85 6.69
N GLY A 126 1.16 -14.82 7.98
CA GLY A 126 1.17 -16.00 8.87
C GLY A 126 2.51 -16.31 9.56
N THR A 127 3.57 -15.56 9.28
CA THR A 127 4.86 -15.68 9.99
C THR A 127 4.88 -14.90 11.30
N THR A 128 5.72 -15.32 12.24
CA THR A 128 5.87 -14.68 13.56
C THR A 128 7.05 -13.72 13.64
N GLY A 129 8.08 -13.92 12.82
CA GLY A 129 9.30 -13.12 12.81
C GLY A 129 9.14 -11.67 12.32
N TYR A 130 10.23 -10.91 12.40
CA TYR A 130 10.34 -9.58 11.80
C TYR A 130 10.47 -9.63 10.27
N THR A 131 11.02 -10.73 9.76
CA THR A 131 11.07 -11.03 8.33
C THR A 131 10.25 -12.29 8.05
N TYR A 132 9.70 -12.39 6.84
CA TYR A 132 9.00 -13.59 6.37
C TYR A 132 9.92 -14.53 5.55
N GLY A 133 11.22 -14.28 5.56
CA GLY A 133 12.23 -15.03 4.82
C GLY A 133 13.64 -14.48 5.04
N GLU A 134 14.58 -14.95 4.22
CA GLU A 134 15.95 -14.44 4.20
C GLU A 134 15.98 -13.02 3.60
N LEU A 135 16.49 -12.04 4.35
CA LEU A 135 16.34 -10.62 4.02
C LEU A 135 16.83 -10.27 2.60
N ASP A 136 17.97 -10.83 2.17
CA ASP A 136 18.54 -10.55 0.84
C ASP A 136 17.67 -11.09 -0.30
N LYS A 137 16.84 -12.10 -0.06
CA LYS A 137 15.93 -12.69 -1.05
C LYS A 137 14.61 -11.94 -1.14
N ILE A 138 14.15 -11.36 -0.03
CA ILE A 138 12.80 -10.79 0.08
C ILE A 138 12.76 -9.26 0.05
N ALA A 139 13.91 -8.57 0.20
CA ALA A 139 13.93 -7.13 0.40
C ALA A 139 15.03 -6.40 -0.39
N TRP A 140 14.71 -5.18 -0.81
CA TRP A 140 15.69 -4.16 -1.21
C TRP A 140 15.95 -3.22 -0.04
N TYR A 141 17.16 -3.20 0.50
CA TYR A 141 17.52 -2.39 1.67
C TYR A 141 18.94 -1.84 1.54
N ASN A 142 19.38 -1.02 2.49
CA ASN A 142 20.63 -0.25 2.40
C ASN A 142 21.88 -1.05 1.94
N LYS A 143 22.00 -2.34 2.29
CA LYS A 143 23.17 -3.14 1.91
C LYS A 143 23.13 -3.69 0.48
N ASN A 144 21.95 -3.87 -0.11
CA ASN A 144 21.80 -4.54 -1.41
C ASN A 144 21.09 -3.68 -2.47
N SER A 145 20.63 -2.48 -2.11
CA SER A 145 19.87 -1.62 -3.02
C SER A 145 20.74 -0.73 -3.90
N ASP A 146 22.04 -0.60 -3.63
CA ASP A 146 22.94 0.41 -4.24
C ASP A 146 22.44 1.86 -4.08
N GLY A 147 21.63 2.15 -3.04
CA GLY A 147 21.09 3.49 -2.81
C GLY A 147 20.04 3.93 -3.83
N LYS A 148 19.42 3.00 -4.57
CA LYS A 148 18.36 3.28 -5.56
C LYS A 148 17.11 2.46 -5.29
N ILE A 149 15.98 2.96 -5.77
CA ILE A 149 14.74 2.17 -5.89
C ILE A 149 14.84 1.19 -7.06
N HIS A 150 14.20 0.04 -6.90
CA HIS A 150 14.19 -1.05 -7.88
C HIS A 150 12.79 -1.26 -8.44
N GLU A 151 12.72 -1.93 -9.59
CA GLU A 151 11.42 -2.38 -10.12
C GLU A 151 10.73 -3.27 -9.09
N VAL A 152 9.41 -3.13 -9.00
CA VAL A 152 8.59 -3.94 -8.09
C VAL A 152 8.65 -5.43 -8.47
N GLY A 153 8.49 -6.30 -7.48
CA GLY A 153 8.38 -7.75 -7.71
C GLY A 153 9.67 -8.45 -8.10
N LYS A 154 10.85 -7.82 -7.90
CA LYS A 154 12.16 -8.43 -8.22
C LYS A 154 12.79 -9.22 -7.06
N LYS A 155 12.14 -9.22 -5.90
CA LYS A 155 12.46 -10.05 -4.74
C LYS A 155 11.37 -11.11 -4.53
N GLU A 156 11.63 -12.08 -3.67
CA GLU A 156 10.66 -13.12 -3.36
C GLU A 156 9.44 -12.54 -2.61
N PRO A 157 8.21 -12.94 -2.98
CA PRO A 157 7.02 -12.52 -2.26
C PRO A 157 6.90 -13.25 -0.92
N ASN A 158 6.00 -12.76 -0.07
CA ASN A 158 5.58 -13.52 1.10
C ASN A 158 4.62 -14.67 0.74
N ALA A 159 4.19 -15.45 1.74
CA ALA A 159 3.33 -16.62 1.55
C ALA A 159 1.95 -16.32 0.93
N TRP A 160 1.53 -15.06 0.88
CA TRP A 160 0.28 -14.63 0.24
C TRP A 160 0.50 -14.03 -1.15
N GLY A 161 1.73 -14.00 -1.65
CA GLY A 161 2.04 -13.50 -2.98
C GLY A 161 2.10 -11.98 -3.08
N VAL A 162 2.30 -11.27 -1.96
CA VAL A 162 2.54 -9.82 -1.91
C VAL A 162 4.05 -9.57 -1.89
N TYR A 163 4.51 -8.64 -2.71
CA TYR A 163 5.92 -8.33 -2.91
C TYR A 163 6.33 -7.04 -2.21
N ASP A 164 7.64 -6.87 -2.01
CA ASP A 164 8.25 -5.62 -1.53
C ASP A 164 7.71 -5.10 -0.19
N MET A 165 7.02 -5.94 0.58
CA MET A 165 6.52 -5.62 1.94
C MET A 165 7.65 -5.32 2.93
N LEU A 166 8.90 -5.62 2.56
CA LEU A 166 10.10 -5.22 3.29
C LEU A 166 11.05 -4.51 2.32
N GLY A 167 11.23 -3.20 2.49
CA GLY A 167 12.20 -2.41 1.74
C GLY A 167 11.66 -1.84 0.43
N ASN A 168 12.59 -1.53 -0.49
CA ASN A 168 12.37 -0.74 -1.72
C ASN A 168 11.97 0.72 -1.44
N VAL A 169 10.77 0.95 -0.92
CA VAL A 169 10.25 2.27 -0.55
C VAL A 169 9.44 2.19 0.75
N TRP A 170 9.25 3.33 1.41
CA TRP A 170 8.27 3.45 2.49
C TRP A 170 6.86 3.53 1.92
N GLU A 171 5.92 2.86 2.57
CA GLU A 171 4.52 2.80 2.14
C GLU A 171 3.62 3.54 3.14
N TRP A 172 2.80 4.45 2.62
CA TRP A 172 1.84 5.18 3.44
C TRP A 172 0.73 4.23 3.93
N CYS A 173 0.45 4.27 5.24
CA CYS A 173 -0.76 3.70 5.82
C CYS A 173 -1.77 4.81 6.13
N TYR A 174 -3.04 4.43 6.32
CA TYR A 174 -4.09 5.40 6.62
C TYR A 174 -3.98 5.99 8.02
N ASP A 175 -3.56 5.19 9.00
CA ASP A 175 -3.57 5.59 10.41
C ASP A 175 -2.83 6.92 10.60
N LEU A 176 -3.52 7.87 11.23
CA LEU A 176 -2.99 9.19 11.48
C LEU A 176 -1.72 9.06 12.33
N TYR A 177 -0.67 9.74 11.89
CA TYR A 177 0.44 10.10 12.75
C TYR A 177 -0.12 10.89 13.95
N ASP A 178 -0.25 10.23 15.10
CA ASP A 178 -0.47 10.91 16.38
C ASP A 178 0.91 11.12 17.00
N GLU A 179 1.32 12.35 17.30
CA GLU A 179 2.61 12.66 17.95
C GLU A 179 2.81 11.95 19.31
N LYS A 180 1.73 11.43 19.92
CA LYS A 180 1.82 10.57 21.12
C LYS A 180 2.03 9.09 20.79
N VAL A 181 1.82 8.72 19.53
CA VAL A 181 1.94 7.39 18.91
C VAL A 181 2.98 7.39 17.79
N TYR A 182 3.72 8.47 17.52
CA TYR A 182 4.83 8.57 16.55
C TYR A 182 5.90 9.54 17.05
#